data_AF-A0A562LS99-F1
#
_entry.id   AF-A0A562LS99-F1
#
_cell.length_a   1.000
_cell.length_b   1.000
_cell.length_c   1.000
_cell.angle_alpha   90.00
_cell.angle_beta   90.00
_cell.angle_gamma   90.00
#
_symmetry.space_group_name_H-M   'P 1'
#
loop_
_entity.id
_entity.type
_entity.pdbx_description
1 polymer ?
#
loop_
_entity_poly.entity_id
_entity_poly.type
_entity_poly.pdbx_seq_one_letter_code
_entity_poly.pdbx_strand_id
1 'polypeptide(L)'
;MKIELSDTPLLSTQQIGELASTLDLLHKRTLAAIERLNKDIAARKQQIAARWKNAPGIGMADVARFAEHETLASVREIKDNSKAELDKIMKEAGAPHAQLVGQRQFYDSPAKVLARAALGDPKRTEYLQQLQHAGPAELGHMAQFAVGTRNVALASAVLSLIDRLPTKDRPVGPAELATAMRQDDFLKVREYIKLGDARLQGILVAIRAWNSGKSNPLGSLQLAMREQDIDHDLIGDYGDD
;
A
#
# COMPACT_ATOMS: atom_id res chain seq x y z
N MET A 1 15.09 -10.65 -23.91
CA MET A 1 14.14 -9.65 -23.38
C MET A 1 14.83 -8.30 -23.34
N LYS A 2 14.22 -7.26 -23.89
CA LYS A 2 14.77 -5.89 -23.84
C LYS A 2 14.38 -5.29 -22.50
N ILE A 3 15.33 -4.70 -21.77
CA ILE A 3 15.07 -3.98 -20.53
C ILE A 3 14.76 -2.53 -20.92
N GLU A 4 13.58 -2.04 -20.55
CA GLU A 4 13.23 -0.62 -20.63
C GLU A 4 13.73 0.07 -19.36
N LEU A 5 14.49 1.16 -19.53
CA LEU A 5 15.01 1.94 -18.41
C LEU A 5 13.99 3.03 -18.07
N SER A 6 13.71 3.21 -16.77
CA SER A 6 12.87 4.30 -16.27
C SER A 6 13.70 5.23 -15.39
N ASP A 7 13.35 6.52 -15.37
CA ASP A 7 14.01 7.53 -14.52
C ASP A 7 13.54 7.48 -13.05
N THR A 8 12.88 6.38 -12.64
CA THR A 8 12.37 6.27 -11.27
C THR A 8 13.54 6.04 -10.31
N PRO A 9 13.74 6.88 -9.30
CA PRO A 9 14.79 6.65 -8.31
C PRO A 9 14.47 5.40 -7.49
N LEU A 10 15.51 4.61 -7.19
CA LEU A 10 15.41 3.52 -6.23
C LEU A 10 15.32 4.10 -4.81
N LEU A 11 14.25 3.76 -4.09
CA LEU A 11 14.06 4.17 -2.70
C LEU A 11 14.51 3.07 -1.73
N SER A 12 14.98 3.51 -0.56
CA SER A 12 15.28 2.60 0.55
C SER A 12 13.99 2.06 1.17
N THR A 13 14.10 0.94 1.90
CA THR A 13 12.98 0.36 2.65
C THR A 13 12.36 1.35 3.63
N GLN A 14 13.19 2.18 4.27
CA GLN A 14 12.73 3.24 5.18
C GLN A 14 11.91 4.30 4.44
N GLN A 15 12.41 4.83 3.32
CA GLN A 15 11.68 5.83 2.53
C GLN A 15 10.34 5.29 2.03
N ILE A 16 10.30 4.01 1.65
CA ILE A 16 9.08 3.33 1.23
C ILE A 16 8.10 3.20 2.41
N GLY A 17 8.58 2.86 3.61
CA GLY A 17 7.78 2.85 4.82
C GLY A 17 7.20 4.22 5.19
N GLU A 18 7.99 5.29 5.04
CA GLU A 18 7.55 6.68 5.27
C GLU A 18 6.43 7.09 4.29
N LEU A 19 6.54 6.70 3.02
CA LEU A 19 5.47 6.93 2.02
C LEU A 19 4.19 6.17 2.38
N ALA A 20 4.31 4.91 2.80
CA ALA A 20 3.16 4.11 3.23
C ALA A 20 2.50 4.70 4.50
N SER A 21 3.30 5.18 5.45
CA SER A 21 2.85 5.87 6.66
C SER A 21 2.11 7.19 6.33
N THR A 22 2.62 7.94 5.35
CA THR A 22 1.96 9.16 4.87
C THR A 22 0.59 8.84 4.28
N LEU A 23 0.45 7.75 3.51
CA LEU A 23 -0.84 7.31 3.00
C LEU A 23 -1.80 6.85 4.10
N ASP A 24 -1.30 6.18 5.14
CA ASP A 24 -2.10 5.82 6.30
C ASP A 24 -2.65 7.05 7.03
N LEU A 25 -1.80 8.05 7.28
CA LEU A 25 -2.20 9.32 7.87
C LEU A 25 -3.28 10.03 7.03
N LEU A 26 -3.11 10.09 5.71
CA LEU A 26 -4.08 10.70 4.80
C LEU A 26 -5.41 9.93 4.77
N HIS A 27 -5.37 8.61 4.87
CA HIS A 27 -6.56 7.78 5.00
C HIS A 27 -7.30 8.06 6.32
N LYS A 28 -6.60 8.04 7.45
CA LYS A 28 -7.15 8.41 8.78
C LYS A 28 -7.77 9.81 8.75
N ARG A 29 -7.09 10.79 8.14
CA ARG A 29 -7.59 12.15 7.97
C ARG A 29 -8.86 12.22 7.12
N THR A 30 -8.95 11.41 6.06
CA THR A 30 -10.16 11.32 5.22
C THR A 30 -11.34 10.78 6.02
N LEU A 31 -11.13 9.71 6.78
CA LEU A 31 -12.18 9.13 7.62
C LEU A 31 -12.66 10.12 8.68
N ALA A 32 -11.74 10.81 9.37
CA ALA A 32 -12.06 11.82 10.36
C ALA A 32 -12.83 13.02 9.75
N ALA A 33 -12.43 13.48 8.55
CA ALA A 33 -13.12 14.55 7.85
C ALA A 33 -14.56 14.14 7.48
N ILE A 34 -14.75 12.92 6.96
CA ILE A 34 -16.09 12.40 6.61
C ILE A 34 -16.95 12.21 7.87
N GLU A 35 -16.38 11.73 8.96
CA GLU A 35 -17.09 11.61 10.24
C GLU A 35 -17.57 12.97 10.75
N ARG A 36 -16.70 13.99 10.72
CA ARG A 36 -17.05 15.38 11.05
C ARG A 36 -18.21 15.88 10.18
N LEU A 37 -18.11 15.70 8.86
CA LEU A 37 -19.15 16.15 7.93
C LEU A 37 -20.49 15.43 8.15
N ASN A 38 -20.48 14.15 8.53
CA ASN A 38 -21.68 13.41 8.92
C ASN A 38 -22.30 13.98 10.21
N LYS A 39 -21.48 14.34 11.20
CA LYS A 39 -21.95 15.03 12.42
C LYS A 39 -22.57 16.39 12.09
N ASP A 40 -21.96 17.16 11.20
CA ASP A 40 -22.49 18.46 10.74
C ASP A 40 -23.86 18.30 10.06
N ILE A 41 -24.02 17.29 9.19
CA ILE A 41 -25.32 16.95 8.58
C ILE A 41 -26.37 16.59 9.65
N ALA A 42 -26.01 15.76 10.63
CA ALA A 42 -26.92 15.33 11.68
C ALA A 42 -27.37 16.52 12.55
N ALA A 43 -26.44 17.38 12.95
CA ALA A 43 -26.73 18.60 13.71
C ALA A 43 -27.64 19.54 12.91
N ARG A 44 -27.38 19.71 11.61
CA ARG A 44 -28.19 20.58 10.75
C ARG A 44 -29.61 20.04 10.58
N LYS A 45 -29.78 18.73 10.41
CA LYS A 45 -31.10 18.06 10.40
C LYS A 45 -31.89 18.31 11.70
N GLN A 46 -31.23 18.22 12.85
CA GLN A 46 -31.87 18.50 14.14
C GLN A 46 -32.28 19.97 14.29
N GLN A 47 -31.43 20.91 13.87
CA GLN A 47 -31.74 22.34 13.89
C GLN A 47 -32.96 22.68 13.02
N ILE A 48 -33.02 22.13 11.81
CA ILE A 48 -34.15 22.33 10.88
C ILE A 48 -35.42 21.72 11.47
N ALA A 49 -35.36 20.49 11.97
CA ALA A 49 -36.51 19.84 12.60
C ALA A 49 -37.04 20.64 13.80
N ALA A 50 -36.16 21.16 14.66
CA ALA A 50 -36.55 21.99 15.80
C ALA A 50 -37.17 23.33 15.38
N ARG A 51 -36.65 23.97 14.32
CA ARG A 51 -37.17 25.22 13.77
C ARG A 51 -38.60 25.05 13.25
N TRP A 52 -38.83 24.01 12.44
CA TRP A 52 -40.13 23.75 11.82
C TRP A 52 -41.18 23.22 12.82
N LYS A 53 -40.76 22.47 13.85
CA LYS A 53 -41.64 22.05 14.95
C LYS A 53 -42.25 23.24 15.70
N ASN A 54 -41.55 24.36 15.75
CA ASN A 54 -41.97 25.57 16.46
C ASN A 54 -42.57 26.63 15.51
N ALA A 55 -42.82 26.30 14.23
CA ALA A 55 -43.34 27.25 13.25
C ALA A 55 -44.84 27.50 13.47
N PRO A 56 -45.27 28.73 13.82
CA PRO A 56 -46.68 29.04 14.03
C PRO A 56 -47.42 29.16 12.69
N GLY A 57 -48.62 28.57 12.60
CA GLY A 57 -49.58 28.84 11.53
C GLY A 57 -49.45 28.04 10.23
N ILE A 58 -48.64 26.98 10.20
CA ILE A 58 -48.42 26.12 9.01
C ILE A 58 -48.99 24.72 9.27
N GLY A 59 -49.72 24.16 8.30
CA GLY A 59 -50.27 22.81 8.39
C GLY A 59 -49.18 21.73 8.43
N MET A 60 -49.38 20.64 9.18
CA MET A 60 -48.39 19.58 9.40
C MET A 60 -47.77 19.00 8.12
N ALA A 61 -48.55 18.93 7.03
CA ALA A 61 -48.07 18.44 5.72
C ALA A 61 -47.10 19.43 5.05
N ASP A 62 -47.33 20.73 5.19
CA ASP A 62 -46.48 21.78 4.62
C ASP A 62 -45.20 21.96 5.46
N VAL A 63 -45.30 21.84 6.80
CA VAL A 63 -44.15 21.79 7.71
C VAL A 63 -43.19 20.67 7.32
N ALA A 64 -43.71 19.47 7.03
CA ALA A 64 -42.89 18.34 6.62
C ALA A 64 -42.18 18.59 5.27
N ARG A 65 -42.90 19.12 4.27
CA ARG A 65 -42.34 19.44 2.95
C ARG A 65 -41.25 20.51 3.01
N PHE A 66 -41.47 21.59 3.77
CA PHE A 66 -40.48 22.65 3.91
C PHE A 66 -39.25 22.21 4.70
N ALA A 67 -39.44 21.44 5.79
CA ALA A 67 -38.33 20.86 6.54
C ALA A 67 -37.49 19.90 5.68
N GLU A 68 -38.12 19.10 4.82
CA GLU A 68 -37.42 18.22 3.88
C GLU A 68 -36.63 19.02 2.84
N HIS A 69 -37.25 20.03 2.21
CA HIS A 69 -36.60 20.87 1.21
C HIS A 69 -35.39 21.63 1.79
N GLU A 70 -35.53 22.24 2.97
CA GLU A 70 -34.42 22.93 3.65
C GLU A 70 -33.31 21.97 4.08
N THR A 71 -33.68 20.75 4.50
CA THR A 71 -32.71 19.70 4.82
C THR A 71 -31.91 19.30 3.59
N LEU A 72 -32.57 19.07 2.46
CA LEU A 72 -31.90 18.73 1.20
C LEU A 72 -30.98 19.86 0.72
N ALA A 73 -31.42 21.11 0.81
CA ALA A 73 -30.60 22.27 0.46
C ALA A 73 -29.36 22.39 1.36
N SER A 74 -29.53 22.27 2.68
CA SER A 74 -28.41 22.35 3.63
C SER A 74 -27.42 21.20 3.46
N VAL A 75 -27.90 19.98 3.20
CA VAL A 75 -27.02 18.83 2.92
C VAL A 75 -26.24 19.03 1.63
N ARG A 76 -26.86 19.61 0.58
CA ARG A 76 -26.15 19.96 -0.66
C ARG A 76 -25.06 20.99 -0.42
N GLU A 77 -25.36 22.03 0.35
CA GLU A 77 -24.39 23.07 0.70
C GLU A 77 -23.18 22.49 1.46
N ILE A 78 -23.42 21.63 2.47
CA ILE A 78 -22.33 20.94 3.20
C ILE A 78 -21.49 20.09 2.24
N LYS A 79 -22.13 19.37 1.32
CA LYS A 79 -21.43 18.57 0.31
C LYS A 79 -20.60 19.45 -0.61
N ASP A 80 -21.14 20.55 -1.11
CA ASP A 80 -20.42 21.46 -2.01
C ASP A 80 -19.21 22.11 -1.32
N ASN A 81 -19.36 22.51 -0.06
CA ASN A 81 -18.26 23.05 0.75
C ASN A 81 -17.17 22.00 1.04
N SER A 82 -17.55 20.74 1.20
CA SER A 82 -16.59 19.65 1.47
C SER A 82 -15.78 19.20 0.26
N LYS A 83 -16.22 19.50 -0.97
CA LYS A 83 -15.55 19.01 -2.20
C LYS A 83 -14.09 19.45 -2.27
N ALA A 84 -13.81 20.72 -2.01
CA ALA A 84 -12.46 21.26 -2.08
C ALA A 84 -11.51 20.61 -1.04
N GLU A 85 -12.02 20.30 0.15
CA GLU A 85 -11.27 19.63 1.21
C GLU A 85 -10.93 18.18 0.82
N LEU A 86 -11.93 17.42 0.36
CA LEU A 86 -11.73 16.00 -0.02
C LEU A 86 -10.89 15.85 -1.30
N ASP A 87 -11.07 16.73 -2.28
CA ASP A 87 -10.24 16.76 -3.49
C ASP A 87 -8.78 17.09 -3.18
N LYS A 88 -8.54 17.97 -2.20
CA LYS A 88 -7.17 18.27 -1.73
C LYS A 88 -6.52 17.03 -1.13
N ILE A 89 -7.22 16.29 -0.25
CA ILE A 89 -6.70 15.06 0.33
C ILE A 89 -6.41 14.00 -0.74
N MET A 90 -7.30 13.85 -1.74
CA MET A 90 -7.08 12.94 -2.85
C MET A 90 -5.82 13.28 -3.65
N LYS A 91 -5.60 14.56 -3.95
CA LYS A 91 -4.40 15.03 -4.66
C LYS A 91 -3.13 14.81 -3.82
N GLU A 92 -3.20 15.06 -2.52
CA GLU A 92 -2.10 14.79 -1.57
C GLU A 92 -1.75 13.30 -1.50
N ALA A 93 -2.73 12.40 -1.66
CA ALA A 93 -2.50 10.94 -1.65
C ALA A 93 -1.94 10.40 -2.97
N GLY A 94 -2.18 11.05 -4.11
CA GLY A 94 -1.76 10.56 -5.42
C GLY A 94 -0.24 10.51 -5.61
N ALA A 95 0.48 11.54 -5.15
CA ALA A 95 1.94 11.62 -5.28
C ALA A 95 2.69 10.50 -4.51
N PRO A 96 2.45 10.28 -3.20
CA PRO A 96 3.13 9.20 -2.47
C PRO A 96 2.76 7.81 -2.99
N HIS A 97 1.51 7.61 -3.44
CA HIS A 97 1.11 6.34 -4.06
C HIS A 97 1.84 6.07 -5.38
N ALA A 98 1.97 7.06 -6.25
CA ALA A 98 2.69 6.92 -7.51
C ALA A 98 4.17 6.56 -7.28
N GLN A 99 4.81 7.15 -6.27
CA GLN A 99 6.18 6.82 -5.89
C GLN A 99 6.30 5.37 -5.38
N LEU A 100 5.36 4.91 -4.55
CA LEU A 100 5.32 3.53 -4.06
C LEU A 100 5.14 2.51 -5.19
N VAL A 101 4.18 2.73 -6.10
CA VAL A 101 3.95 1.84 -7.24
C VAL A 101 5.15 1.82 -8.18
N GLY A 102 5.84 2.96 -8.33
CA GLY A 102 7.09 3.05 -9.09
C GLY A 102 8.22 2.15 -8.55
N GLN A 103 8.18 1.78 -7.26
CA GLN A 103 9.17 0.87 -6.68
C GLN A 103 8.96 -0.59 -7.10
N ARG A 104 7.77 -0.98 -7.57
CA ARG A 104 7.47 -2.38 -7.93
C ARG A 104 8.48 -2.98 -8.90
N GLN A 105 8.97 -2.21 -9.87
CA GLN A 105 9.96 -2.68 -10.85
C GLN A 105 11.31 -3.11 -10.22
N PHE A 106 11.65 -2.56 -9.06
CA PHE A 106 12.90 -2.84 -8.35
C PHE A 106 12.80 -4.00 -7.35
N TYR A 107 11.56 -4.36 -6.99
CA TYR A 107 11.24 -5.38 -5.98
C TYR A 107 10.27 -6.44 -6.53
N ASP A 108 10.18 -6.59 -7.86
CA ASP A 108 9.28 -7.54 -8.53
C ASP A 108 9.71 -9.01 -8.38
N SER A 109 11.00 -9.23 -8.14
CA SER A 109 11.59 -10.56 -7.99
C SER A 109 12.56 -10.61 -6.82
N PRO A 110 12.46 -11.64 -5.94
CA PRO A 110 13.39 -11.80 -4.82
C PRO A 110 14.82 -12.02 -5.32
N ALA A 111 14.99 -12.64 -6.49
CA ALA A 111 16.30 -12.85 -7.11
C ALA A 111 16.97 -11.52 -7.51
N LYS A 112 16.21 -10.54 -7.99
CA LYS A 112 16.77 -9.21 -8.30
C LYS A 112 17.20 -8.46 -7.04
N VAL A 113 16.40 -8.54 -5.97
CA VAL A 113 16.73 -7.93 -4.68
C VAL A 113 17.99 -8.59 -4.10
N LEU A 114 18.06 -9.92 -4.09
CA LEU A 114 19.24 -10.65 -3.63
C LEU A 114 20.48 -10.33 -4.49
N ALA A 115 20.33 -10.24 -5.81
CA ALA A 115 21.42 -9.87 -6.71
C ALA A 115 21.94 -8.45 -6.45
N ARG A 116 21.11 -7.52 -5.96
CA ARG A 116 21.52 -6.17 -5.58
C ARG A 116 22.09 -6.09 -4.16
N ALA A 117 21.58 -6.88 -3.22
CA ALA A 117 21.89 -6.77 -1.80
C ALA A 117 23.39 -6.88 -1.47
N ALA A 118 24.12 -7.75 -2.19
CA ALA A 118 25.57 -7.90 -2.04
C ALA A 118 26.37 -7.22 -3.16
N LEU A 119 25.81 -6.22 -3.84
CA LEU A 119 26.53 -5.47 -4.86
C LEU A 119 27.56 -4.54 -4.18
N GLY A 120 28.83 -4.68 -4.54
CA GLY A 120 29.93 -3.91 -3.93
C GLY A 120 30.55 -4.55 -2.70
N ASP A 121 30.03 -5.68 -2.20
CA ASP A 121 30.66 -6.44 -1.12
C ASP A 121 31.87 -7.25 -1.65
N PRO A 122 33.09 -7.03 -1.11
CA PRO A 122 34.28 -7.81 -1.49
C PRO A 122 34.08 -9.32 -1.34
N LYS A 123 33.35 -9.77 -0.30
CA LYS A 123 33.11 -11.19 -0.03
C LYS A 123 32.34 -11.87 -1.16
N ARG A 124 31.43 -11.15 -1.82
CA ARG A 124 30.73 -11.70 -2.99
C ARG A 124 31.70 -12.04 -4.11
N THR A 125 32.67 -11.16 -4.36
CA THR A 125 33.69 -11.38 -5.39
C THR A 125 34.58 -12.57 -5.04
N GLU A 126 34.98 -12.70 -3.77
CA GLU A 126 35.74 -13.84 -3.27
C GLU A 126 34.98 -15.17 -3.46
N TYR A 127 33.71 -15.23 -3.03
CA TYR A 127 32.88 -16.42 -3.22
C TYR A 127 32.66 -16.75 -4.70
N LEU A 128 32.49 -15.74 -5.56
CA LEU A 128 32.38 -15.95 -7.00
C LEU A 128 33.64 -16.59 -7.59
N GLN A 129 34.83 -16.19 -7.14
CA GLN A 129 36.09 -16.78 -7.57
C GLN A 129 36.28 -18.19 -7.04
N GLN A 130 35.99 -18.41 -5.74
CA GLN A 130 36.12 -19.73 -5.10
C GLN A 130 35.19 -20.77 -5.73
N LEU A 131 33.98 -20.36 -6.12
CA LEU A 131 32.94 -21.25 -6.67
C LEU A 131 32.92 -21.27 -8.20
N GLN A 132 33.85 -20.61 -8.89
CA GLN A 132 33.83 -20.47 -10.35
C GLN A 132 33.85 -21.82 -11.09
N HIS A 133 34.49 -22.83 -10.49
CA HIS A 133 34.61 -24.18 -11.03
C HIS A 133 33.77 -25.22 -10.29
N ALA A 134 32.90 -24.78 -9.38
CA ALA A 134 32.05 -25.68 -8.60
C ALA A 134 31.02 -26.37 -9.50
N GLY A 135 30.82 -27.67 -9.28
CA GLY A 135 29.80 -28.44 -10.00
C GLY A 135 28.38 -28.12 -9.55
N PRO A 136 27.33 -28.56 -10.28
CA PRO A 136 25.94 -28.35 -9.90
C PRO A 136 25.61 -28.84 -8.48
N ALA A 137 26.13 -30.01 -8.08
CA ALA A 137 25.92 -30.53 -6.74
C ALA A 137 26.50 -29.61 -5.66
N GLU A 138 27.73 -29.13 -5.83
CA GLU A 138 28.39 -28.23 -4.88
C GLU A 138 27.67 -26.89 -4.77
N LEU A 139 27.24 -26.32 -5.90
CA LEU A 139 26.42 -25.10 -5.91
C LEU A 139 25.10 -25.28 -5.16
N GLY A 140 24.47 -26.45 -5.27
CA GLY A 140 23.28 -26.80 -4.48
C GLY A 140 23.55 -26.84 -2.97
N HIS A 141 24.66 -27.44 -2.55
CA HIS A 141 25.06 -27.47 -1.13
C HIS A 141 25.41 -26.06 -0.61
N MET A 142 26.10 -25.24 -1.40
CA MET A 142 26.43 -23.87 -1.04
C MET A 142 25.20 -22.97 -0.99
N ALA A 143 24.21 -23.19 -1.86
CA ALA A 143 22.90 -22.56 -1.77
C ALA A 143 22.21 -22.89 -0.43
N GLN A 144 22.15 -24.18 -0.07
CA GLN A 144 21.57 -24.61 1.20
C GLN A 144 22.31 -24.03 2.41
N PHE A 145 23.65 -24.01 2.36
CA PHE A 145 24.49 -23.43 3.41
C PHE A 145 24.26 -21.92 3.54
N ALA A 146 24.14 -21.19 2.43
CA ALA A 146 23.85 -19.76 2.44
C ALA A 146 22.48 -19.45 3.07
N VAL A 147 21.46 -20.26 2.77
CA VAL A 147 20.13 -20.15 3.38
C VAL A 147 20.18 -20.42 4.88
N GLY A 148 20.87 -21.50 5.29
CA GLY A 148 20.99 -21.88 6.70
C GLY A 148 21.77 -20.85 7.54
N THR A 149 22.74 -20.17 6.94
CA THR A 149 23.59 -19.18 7.62
C THR A 149 23.16 -17.73 7.39
N ARG A 150 22.11 -17.49 6.60
CA ARG A 150 21.67 -16.14 6.15
C ARG A 150 22.79 -15.32 5.49
N ASN A 151 23.75 -15.99 4.84
CA ASN A 151 24.87 -15.32 4.19
C ASN A 151 24.45 -14.77 2.81
N VAL A 152 24.14 -13.47 2.77
CA VAL A 152 23.67 -12.77 1.56
C VAL A 152 24.74 -12.76 0.47
N ALA A 153 26.01 -12.46 0.81
CA ALA A 153 27.10 -12.41 -0.16
C ALA A 153 27.32 -13.75 -0.87
N LEU A 154 27.27 -14.86 -0.11
CA LEU A 154 27.37 -16.21 -0.67
C LEU A 154 26.15 -16.55 -1.53
N ALA A 155 24.94 -16.27 -1.05
CA ALA A 155 23.71 -16.54 -1.80
C ALA A 155 23.67 -15.77 -3.13
N SER A 156 24.09 -14.50 -3.15
CA SER A 156 24.16 -13.68 -4.37
C SER A 156 25.25 -14.18 -5.35
N ALA A 157 26.37 -14.71 -4.84
CA ALA A 157 27.40 -15.33 -5.66
C ALA A 157 26.90 -16.63 -6.32
N VAL A 158 26.29 -17.51 -5.51
CA VAL A 158 25.69 -18.77 -5.99
C VAL A 158 24.57 -18.49 -6.99
N LEU A 159 23.72 -17.49 -6.74
CA LEU A 159 22.68 -17.05 -7.68
C LEU A 159 23.26 -16.68 -9.05
N SER A 160 24.34 -15.90 -9.09
CA SER A 160 25.01 -15.50 -10.33
C SER A 160 25.65 -16.68 -11.08
N LEU A 161 26.10 -17.73 -10.37
CA LEU A 161 26.68 -18.92 -10.99
C LEU A 161 25.59 -19.87 -11.50
N ILE A 162 24.53 -20.10 -10.71
CA ILE A 162 23.37 -20.92 -11.12
C ILE A 162 22.70 -20.34 -12.37
N ASP A 163 22.62 -19.01 -12.49
CA ASP A 163 21.98 -18.40 -13.66
C ASP A 163 22.76 -18.60 -14.97
N ARG A 164 24.07 -18.90 -14.89
CA ARG A 164 24.90 -19.26 -16.06
C ARG A 164 24.67 -20.70 -16.52
N LEU A 165 24.15 -21.58 -15.66
CA LEU A 165 23.91 -22.97 -15.99
C LEU A 165 22.65 -23.12 -16.87
N PRO A 166 22.62 -24.09 -17.80
CA PRO A 166 21.41 -24.49 -18.50
C PRO A 166 20.33 -24.89 -17.49
N THR A 167 19.06 -24.55 -17.75
CA THR A 167 17.95 -24.76 -16.80
C THR A 167 17.85 -26.19 -16.27
N LYS A 168 18.13 -27.19 -17.12
CA LYS A 168 18.10 -28.62 -16.78
C LYS A 168 19.21 -29.06 -15.80
N ASP A 169 20.31 -28.30 -15.75
CA ASP A 169 21.50 -28.63 -14.95
C ASP A 169 21.55 -27.78 -13.66
N ARG A 170 20.51 -26.96 -13.41
CA ARG A 170 20.44 -26.11 -12.21
C ARG A 170 20.01 -26.95 -11.00
N PRO A 171 20.78 -26.98 -9.91
CA PRO A 171 20.45 -27.74 -8.70
C PRO A 171 19.28 -27.12 -7.91
N VAL A 172 19.12 -25.79 -7.97
CA VAL A 172 18.09 -25.00 -7.27
C VAL A 172 17.64 -23.87 -8.20
N GLY A 173 16.35 -23.53 -8.18
CA GLY A 173 15.84 -22.39 -8.95
C GLY A 173 16.38 -21.05 -8.42
N PRO A 174 16.77 -20.08 -9.28
CA PRO A 174 17.17 -18.74 -8.84
C PRO A 174 16.14 -18.04 -7.94
N ALA A 175 14.85 -18.17 -8.29
CA ALA A 175 13.74 -17.61 -7.50
C ALA A 175 13.52 -18.38 -6.19
N GLU A 176 13.72 -19.69 -6.19
CA GLU A 176 13.58 -20.56 -5.03
C GLU A 176 14.65 -20.22 -3.98
N LEU A 177 15.93 -20.16 -4.39
CA LEU A 177 17.03 -19.74 -3.53
C LEU A 177 16.77 -18.35 -2.93
N ALA A 178 16.38 -17.39 -3.77
CA ALA A 178 16.15 -16.03 -3.30
C ALA A 178 14.95 -15.91 -2.35
N THR A 179 13.90 -16.71 -2.57
CA THR A 179 12.74 -16.79 -1.66
C THR A 179 13.14 -17.42 -0.32
N ALA A 180 13.94 -18.49 -0.34
CA ALA A 180 14.43 -19.15 0.88
C ALA A 180 15.31 -18.23 1.74
N MET A 181 16.05 -17.30 1.11
CA MET A 181 16.84 -16.29 1.82
C MET A 181 16.00 -15.32 2.66
N ARG A 182 14.68 -15.20 2.40
CA ARG A 182 13.75 -14.31 3.13
C ARG A 182 14.33 -12.92 3.40
N GLN A 183 14.80 -12.26 2.34
CA GLN A 183 15.38 -10.91 2.44
C GLN A 183 14.35 -9.92 3.00
N ASP A 184 14.68 -9.29 4.13
CA ASP A 184 13.78 -8.37 4.82
C ASP A 184 13.32 -7.23 3.90
N ASP A 185 14.24 -6.68 3.10
CA ASP A 185 13.92 -5.61 2.16
C ASP A 185 12.83 -6.02 1.17
N PHE A 186 12.92 -7.22 0.60
CA PHE A 186 11.92 -7.71 -0.35
C PHE A 186 10.57 -7.93 0.33
N LEU A 187 10.57 -8.53 1.53
CA LEU A 187 9.35 -8.82 2.27
C LEU A 187 8.65 -7.53 2.69
N LYS A 188 9.37 -6.61 3.34
CA LYS A 188 8.84 -5.34 3.83
C LYS A 188 8.30 -4.45 2.72
N VAL A 189 9.06 -4.26 1.64
CA VAL A 189 8.62 -3.40 0.53
C VAL A 189 7.33 -3.91 -0.12
N ARG A 190 7.18 -5.23 -0.26
CA ARG A 190 5.94 -5.79 -0.81
C ARG A 190 4.74 -5.48 0.06
N GLU A 191 4.86 -5.63 1.37
CA GLU A 191 3.79 -5.32 2.30
C GLU A 191 3.50 -3.81 2.36
N TYR A 192 4.51 -2.94 2.30
CA TYR A 192 4.31 -1.50 2.18
C TYR A 192 3.57 -1.08 0.90
N ILE A 193 3.86 -1.73 -0.22
CA ILE A 193 3.16 -1.47 -1.48
C ILE A 193 1.68 -1.89 -1.36
N LYS A 194 1.39 -3.06 -0.79
CA LYS A 194 0.01 -3.49 -0.52
C LYS A 194 -0.72 -2.50 0.38
N LEU A 195 -0.07 -2.07 1.47
CA LEU A 195 -0.63 -1.08 2.39
C LEU A 195 -0.95 0.23 1.66
N GLY A 196 -0.02 0.74 0.86
CA GLY A 196 -0.25 1.95 0.08
C GLY A 196 -1.43 1.82 -0.90
N ASP A 197 -1.56 0.69 -1.58
CA ASP A 197 -2.69 0.41 -2.46
C ASP A 197 -4.02 0.33 -1.70
N ALA A 198 -4.04 -0.35 -0.55
CA ALA A 198 -5.21 -0.45 0.30
C ALA A 198 -5.65 0.93 0.81
N ARG A 199 -4.71 1.77 1.27
CA ARG A 199 -5.00 3.11 1.80
C ARG A 199 -5.52 4.07 0.74
N LEU A 200 -4.93 4.12 -0.46
CA LEU A 200 -5.46 4.94 -1.54
C LEU A 200 -6.87 4.50 -1.95
N GLN A 201 -7.11 3.19 -2.03
CA GLN A 201 -8.44 2.65 -2.33
C GLN A 201 -9.45 2.96 -1.23
N GLY A 202 -9.04 2.92 0.04
CA GLY A 202 -9.85 3.36 1.18
C GLY A 202 -10.28 4.82 1.05
N ILE A 203 -9.34 5.72 0.74
CA ILE A 203 -9.62 7.15 0.48
C ILE A 203 -10.64 7.29 -0.66
N LEU A 204 -10.44 6.60 -1.78
CA LEU A 204 -11.35 6.62 -2.93
C LEU A 204 -12.75 6.12 -2.60
N VAL A 205 -12.86 5.00 -1.90
CA VAL A 205 -14.15 4.42 -1.50
C VAL A 205 -14.88 5.33 -0.53
N ALA A 206 -14.19 5.90 0.46
CA ALA A 206 -14.75 6.79 1.46
C ALA A 206 -15.29 8.09 0.82
N ILE A 207 -14.49 8.75 -0.02
CA ILE A 207 -14.90 9.97 -0.73
C ILE A 207 -16.07 9.69 -1.69
N ARG A 208 -16.06 8.55 -2.40
CA ARG A 208 -17.16 8.17 -3.28
C ARG A 208 -18.45 7.89 -2.50
N ALA A 209 -18.36 7.23 -1.35
CA ALA A 209 -19.51 6.98 -0.47
C ALA A 209 -20.10 8.31 0.03
N TRP A 210 -19.25 9.25 0.46
CA TRP A 210 -19.67 10.60 0.83
C TRP A 210 -20.40 11.34 -0.30
N ASN A 211 -19.78 11.40 -1.48
CA ASN A 211 -20.35 12.11 -2.63
C ASN A 211 -21.69 11.52 -3.07
N SER A 212 -21.76 10.20 -3.20
CA SER A 212 -22.98 9.49 -3.61
C SER A 212 -24.08 9.47 -2.52
N GLY A 213 -23.71 9.65 -1.25
CA GLY A 213 -24.64 9.50 -0.12
C GLY A 213 -25.17 8.07 0.07
N LYS A 214 -24.55 7.07 -0.57
CA LYS A 214 -24.91 5.66 -0.47
C LYS A 214 -23.75 4.87 0.14
N SER A 215 -24.07 3.86 0.93
CA SER A 215 -23.07 2.88 1.37
C SER A 215 -22.53 2.11 0.16
N ASN A 216 -21.24 1.82 0.16
CA ASN A 216 -20.59 0.98 -0.84
C ASN A 216 -20.13 -0.35 -0.21
N PRO A 217 -21.06 -1.28 0.10
CA PRO A 217 -20.76 -2.48 0.88
C PRO A 217 -19.74 -3.41 0.19
N LEU A 218 -19.81 -3.52 -1.14
CA LEU A 218 -18.86 -4.33 -1.92
C LEU A 218 -17.45 -3.75 -1.89
N GLY A 219 -17.31 -2.42 -2.04
CA GLY A 219 -16.02 -1.75 -1.94
C GLY A 219 -15.43 -1.85 -0.53
N SER A 220 -16.27 -1.71 0.51
CA SER A 220 -15.86 -1.87 1.91
C SER A 220 -15.41 -3.31 2.20
N LEU A 221 -16.10 -4.32 1.68
CA LEU A 221 -15.69 -5.72 1.83
C LEU A 221 -14.38 -6.01 1.10
N GLN A 222 -14.23 -5.56 -0.15
CA GLN A 222 -12.99 -5.72 -0.91
C GLN A 222 -11.80 -5.05 -0.21
N LEU A 223 -12.02 -3.89 0.42
CA LEU A 223 -11.01 -3.21 1.21
C LEU A 223 -10.63 -4.03 2.45
N ALA A 224 -11.61 -4.54 3.18
CA ALA A 224 -11.37 -5.37 4.36
C ALA A 224 -10.59 -6.66 4.02
N MET A 225 -10.92 -7.31 2.88
CA MET A 225 -10.16 -8.46 2.40
C MET A 225 -8.71 -8.10 2.08
N ARG A 226 -8.48 -6.96 1.41
CA ARG A 226 -7.12 -6.48 1.10
C ARG A 226 -6.32 -6.13 2.35
N GLU A 227 -6.98 -5.62 3.38
CA GLU A 227 -6.33 -5.34 4.67
C GLU A 227 -5.90 -6.63 5.35
N GLN A 228 -6.74 -7.67 5.32
CA GLN A 228 -6.42 -8.98 5.89
C GLN A 228 -5.24 -9.66 5.17
N ASP A 229 -5.02 -9.36 3.90
CA ASP A 229 -3.89 -9.89 3.10
C ASP A 229 -2.55 -9.19 3.38
N ILE A 230 -2.54 -8.13 4.21
CA ILE A 230 -1.34 -7.41 4.62
C ILE A 230 -0.77 -8.08 5.88
N ASP A 231 0.50 -8.44 5.81
CA ASP A 231 1.23 -8.95 6.97
C ASP A 231 1.79 -7.77 7.79
N HIS A 232 1.03 -7.35 8.79
CA HIS A 232 1.39 -6.24 9.68
C HIS A 232 2.62 -6.52 10.54
N ASP A 233 2.88 -7.80 10.88
CA ASP A 233 4.03 -8.19 11.69
C ASP A 233 5.34 -7.93 10.94
N LEU A 234 5.33 -8.04 9.61
CA LEU A 234 6.51 -7.79 8.77
C LEU A 234 6.86 -6.31 8.62
N ILE A 235 5.86 -5.43 8.62
CA ILE A 235 6.07 -3.98 8.43
C ILE A 235 6.34 -3.22 9.73
N GLY A 236 6.27 -3.92 10.88
CA GLY A 236 6.32 -3.31 12.20
C GLY A 236 4.97 -2.70 12.53
N ASP A 237 4.49 -2.94 13.75
CA ASP A 237 3.18 -2.50 14.20
C ASP A 237 3.05 -0.98 14.02
N TYR A 238 2.17 -0.56 13.09
CA TYR A 238 1.73 0.83 12.94
C TYR A 238 0.55 1.15 13.86
N GLY A 239 0.28 0.27 14.83
CA GLY A 239 -0.79 0.37 15.81
C GLY A 239 -0.28 0.41 17.24
N ASP A 240 0.28 1.52 17.67
CA ASP A 240 0.08 2.01 19.04
C ASP A 240 0.38 3.51 19.10
N ASP A 241 -0.71 4.29 19.01
CA ASP A 241 -0.99 5.55 19.74
C ASP A 241 -2.27 6.23 19.18
#